data_AF-A0A924P4S3-F1
#
_entry.id   AF-A0A924P4S3-F1
#
_cell.length_a   1.000
_cell.length_b   1.000
_cell.length_c   1.000
_cell.angle_alpha   90.00
_cell.angle_beta   90.00
_cell.angle_gamma   90.00
#
_symmetry.space_group_name_H-M   'P 1'
#
loop_
_entity.id
_entity.type
_entity.pdbx_description
1 polymer ?
#
loop_
_entity_poly.entity_id
_entity_poly.type
_entity_poly.pdbx_seq_one_letter_code
_entity_poly.pdbx_strand_id
1 'polypeptide(L)'
;MINNMAAFGNKNVDDKLIFGELDKLKTAAMAQVVNGTAVYKNKICKYIPQSTPFFPVGTPSFKNAVSAIAVGIKHASKRLVAVWRLAGKNKVRLPVVNAATAKIIYPTNLSISIKKMLKVL
;
A
#
# COMPACT_ATOMS: atom_id res chain seq x y z
N MET A 1 -9.35 31.90 -34.82
CA MET A 1 -10.32 30.83 -34.45
C MET A 1 -9.71 30.02 -33.32
N ILE A 2 -10.28 30.12 -32.12
CA ILE A 2 -9.87 29.38 -30.93
C ILE A 2 -10.88 28.25 -30.77
N ASN A 3 -10.45 26.99 -30.83
CA ASN A 3 -11.33 25.84 -30.56
C ASN A 3 -10.67 24.89 -29.55
N ASN A 4 -11.19 24.96 -28.31
CA ASN A 4 -11.55 23.87 -27.42
C ASN A 4 -10.67 22.61 -27.37
N MET A 5 -9.81 22.54 -26.35
CA MET A 5 -9.53 21.30 -25.61
C MET A 5 -9.53 21.59 -24.10
N ALA A 6 -10.71 21.87 -23.56
CA ALA A 6 -10.96 21.79 -22.12
C ALA A 6 -11.49 20.39 -21.83
N ALA A 7 -10.62 19.45 -21.43
CA ALA A 7 -11.07 18.15 -20.92
C ALA A 7 -10.04 17.35 -20.10
N PHE A 8 -9.06 17.94 -19.42
CA PHE A 8 -8.35 17.21 -18.35
C PHE A 8 -7.91 18.17 -17.24
N GLY A 9 -8.36 17.89 -16.02
CA GLY A 9 -7.95 18.59 -14.81
C GLY A 9 -9.08 19.37 -14.15
N ASN A 10 -10.08 18.65 -13.64
CA ASN A 10 -10.89 19.20 -12.57
C ASN A 10 -9.95 19.55 -11.40
N LYS A 11 -9.76 20.86 -11.19
CA LYS A 11 -8.98 21.47 -10.11
C LYS A 11 -9.64 21.09 -8.78
N ASN A 12 -9.26 19.96 -8.16
CA ASN A 12 -9.53 19.62 -6.75
C ASN A 12 -8.91 18.26 -6.35
N VAL A 13 -7.64 18.03 -6.69
CA VAL A 13 -6.91 16.87 -6.17
C VAL A 13 -5.76 17.41 -5.38
N ASP A 14 -5.83 17.33 -4.05
CA ASP A 14 -4.72 17.69 -3.16
C ASP A 14 -3.41 17.16 -3.75
N ASP A 15 -2.47 18.07 -4.00
CA ASP A 15 -1.16 17.85 -4.62
C ASP A 15 -0.33 16.87 -3.80
N LYS A 16 -0.66 15.58 -3.93
CA LYS A 16 0.15 14.47 -3.45
C LYS A 16 0.80 13.85 -4.66
N LEU A 17 2.09 14.08 -4.75
CA LEU A 17 2.90 13.85 -5.94
C LEU A 17 2.83 12.38 -6.39
N ILE A 18 2.27 12.18 -7.57
CA ILE A 18 2.41 10.94 -8.36
C ILE A 18 3.39 11.29 -9.48
N PHE A 19 4.56 10.66 -9.50
CA PHE A 19 5.58 10.88 -10.51
C PHE A 19 5.65 9.68 -11.48
N GLY A 20 5.89 9.96 -12.77
CA GLY A 20 6.10 8.95 -13.81
C GLY A 20 5.37 9.27 -15.13
N GLU A 21 5.65 8.49 -16.18
CA GLU A 21 4.97 8.56 -17.48
C GLU A 21 3.59 7.88 -17.42
N LEU A 22 2.67 8.51 -16.67
CA LEU A 22 1.33 7.99 -16.43
C LEU A 22 0.53 7.79 -17.73
N ASP A 23 0.80 8.63 -18.73
CA ASP A 23 0.25 8.57 -20.09
C ASP A 23 0.59 7.27 -20.84
N LYS A 24 1.71 6.64 -20.50
CA LYS A 24 2.17 5.39 -21.13
C LYS A 24 1.72 4.13 -20.40
N LEU A 25 0.97 4.25 -19.31
CA LEU A 25 0.52 3.09 -18.55
C LEU A 25 -0.57 2.32 -19.31
N LYS A 26 -0.45 0.98 -19.28
CA LYS A 26 -1.57 0.09 -19.65
C LYS A 26 -2.77 0.38 -18.75
N THR A 27 -3.99 0.23 -19.27
CA THR A 27 -5.24 0.51 -18.54
C THR A 27 -5.31 -0.18 -17.18
N ALA A 28 -4.88 -1.45 -17.09
CA ALA A 28 -4.85 -2.18 -15.83
C ALA A 28 -3.88 -1.58 -14.80
N ALA A 29 -2.72 -1.06 -15.24
CA ALA A 29 -1.76 -0.41 -14.36
C ALA A 29 -2.28 0.97 -13.91
N MET A 30 -2.89 1.74 -14.82
CA MET A 30 -3.54 3.00 -14.48
C MET A 30 -4.64 2.79 -13.43
N ALA A 31 -5.45 1.74 -13.57
CA ALA A 31 -6.47 1.39 -12.58
C ALA A 31 -5.89 1.12 -11.18
N GLN A 32 -4.69 0.52 -11.10
CA GLN A 32 -3.99 0.35 -9.83
C GLN A 32 -3.58 1.69 -9.22
N VAL A 33 -3.06 2.62 -10.03
CA VAL A 33 -2.67 3.96 -9.56
C VAL A 33 -3.87 4.71 -8.98
N VAL A 34 -4.98 4.74 -9.73
CA VAL A 34 -6.23 5.40 -9.30
C VAL A 34 -6.76 4.77 -8.01
N ASN A 35 -6.88 3.44 -7.98
CA ASN A 35 -7.41 2.72 -6.81
C ASN A 35 -6.50 2.83 -5.59
N GLY A 36 -5.18 2.71 -5.76
CA GLY A 36 -4.20 2.88 -4.70
C GLY A 36 -4.24 4.29 -4.11
N THR A 37 -4.35 5.30 -4.96
CA THR A 37 -4.51 6.71 -4.54
C THR A 37 -5.79 6.90 -3.74
N ALA A 38 -6.91 6.35 -4.20
CA ALA A 38 -8.18 6.42 -3.50
C ALA A 38 -8.12 5.72 -2.13
N VAL A 39 -7.48 4.54 -2.04
CA VAL A 39 -7.28 3.84 -0.76
C VAL A 39 -6.42 4.67 0.19
N TYR A 40 -5.33 5.25 -0.31
CA TYR A 40 -4.47 6.10 0.50
C TYR A 40 -5.25 7.30 1.07
N LYS A 41 -5.92 8.09 0.21
CA LYS A 41 -6.68 9.29 0.62
C LYS A 41 -7.79 8.93 1.60
N ASN A 42 -8.61 7.92 1.28
CA ASN A 42 -9.84 7.65 2.02
C ASN A 42 -9.64 6.77 3.26
N LYS A 43 -8.61 5.91 3.28
CA LYS A 43 -8.46 4.88 4.34
C LYS A 43 -7.17 4.99 5.15
N ILE A 44 -6.11 5.63 4.65
CA ILE A 44 -4.79 5.62 5.30
C ILE A 44 -4.41 7.01 5.80
N CYS A 45 -4.53 8.04 4.96
CA CYS A 45 -3.97 9.37 5.18
C CYS A 45 -4.30 9.96 6.56
N LYS A 46 -5.55 9.86 7.01
CA LYS A 46 -6.01 10.42 8.29
C LYS A 46 -5.33 9.83 9.53
N TYR A 47 -4.72 8.65 9.42
CA TYR A 47 -4.05 8.00 10.55
C TYR A 47 -2.56 8.33 10.64
N ILE A 48 -1.93 8.72 9.53
CA ILE A 48 -0.47 8.92 9.44
C ILE A 48 0.04 9.95 10.44
N PRO A 49 -0.56 11.15 10.60
CA PRO A 49 0.02 12.21 11.43
C PRO A 49 0.22 11.83 12.91
N GLN A 50 -0.61 10.93 13.44
CA GLN A 50 -0.59 10.49 14.84
C GLN A 50 -0.10 9.03 14.99
N SER A 51 0.53 8.48 13.95
CA SER A 51 1.02 7.10 13.98
C SER A 51 2.51 7.03 14.28
N THR A 52 2.92 5.96 14.97
CA THR A 52 4.32 5.60 15.14
C THR A 52 4.72 4.50 14.16
N PRO A 53 5.88 4.60 13.48
CA PRO A 53 6.36 3.55 12.60
C PRO A 53 6.83 2.33 13.39
N PHE A 54 6.70 1.14 12.80
CA PHE A 54 7.28 -0.10 13.34
C PHE A 54 7.66 -1.09 12.23
N PHE A 55 8.54 -2.04 12.54
CA PHE A 55 9.13 -2.96 11.56
C PHE A 55 8.88 -4.43 11.97
N PRO A 56 7.77 -5.05 11.53
CA PRO A 56 7.38 -6.39 11.98
C PRO A 56 8.42 -7.48 11.69
N VAL A 57 9.20 -7.34 10.62
CA VAL A 57 10.19 -8.35 10.18
C VAL A 57 11.64 -7.88 10.42
N GLY A 58 11.81 -6.87 11.27
CA GLY A 58 13.10 -6.19 11.47
C GLY A 58 13.35 -5.07 10.47
N THR A 59 14.46 -4.36 10.67
CA THR A 59 14.85 -3.20 9.85
C THR A 59 15.04 -3.60 8.38
N PRO A 60 14.47 -2.85 7.42
CA PRO A 60 14.69 -3.13 6.00
C PRO A 60 16.19 -3.05 5.66
N SER A 61 16.68 -4.03 4.90
CA SER A 61 18.05 -4.04 4.37
C SER A 61 18.01 -4.05 2.85
N PHE A 62 18.55 -2.99 2.24
CA PHE A 62 18.68 -2.89 0.78
C PHE A 62 19.67 -3.90 0.19
N LYS A 63 20.51 -4.53 1.03
CA LYS A 63 21.48 -5.55 0.60
C LYS A 63 20.85 -6.93 0.44
N ASN A 64 19.62 -7.14 0.90
CA ASN A 64 18.96 -8.43 0.88
C ASN A 64 17.70 -8.38 0.00
N ALA A 65 17.87 -8.70 -1.29
CA ALA A 65 16.77 -8.74 -2.26
C ALA A 65 15.76 -9.88 -2.00
N VAL A 66 16.13 -10.89 -1.20
CA VAL A 66 15.30 -12.08 -0.94
C VAL A 66 14.37 -11.88 0.27
N SER A 67 14.81 -11.10 1.25
CA SER A 67 14.01 -10.81 2.43
C SER A 67 12.84 -9.92 2.07
N ALA A 68 11.67 -10.26 2.62
CA ALA A 68 10.52 -9.38 2.55
C ALA A 68 10.76 -8.13 3.39
N ILE A 69 10.29 -7.00 2.89
CA ILE A 69 10.26 -5.76 3.64
C ILE A 69 8.83 -5.59 4.15
N ALA A 70 8.69 -5.34 5.44
CA ALA A 70 7.43 -4.97 6.05
C ALA A 70 7.62 -3.70 6.88
N VAL A 71 6.81 -2.68 6.58
CA VAL A 71 6.78 -1.42 7.33
C VAL A 71 5.36 -1.19 7.80
N GLY A 72 5.21 -0.93 9.09
CA GLY A 72 3.93 -0.67 9.72
C GLY A 72 3.83 0.73 10.26
N ILE A 73 2.60 1.23 10.35
CA ILE A 73 2.24 2.41 11.13
C ILE A 73 1.20 2.00 12.19
N LYS A 74 1.42 2.44 13.42
CA LYS A 74 0.58 2.16 14.57
C LYS A 74 -0.09 3.45 15.03
N HIS A 75 -1.40 3.50 14.83
CA HIS A 75 -2.31 4.48 15.40
C HIS A 75 -3.03 3.87 16.62
N ALA A 76 -3.62 4.68 17.51
CA ALA A 76 -4.38 4.19 18.65
C ALA A 76 -5.48 3.18 18.26
N SER A 77 -6.18 3.44 17.15
CA SER A 77 -7.30 2.62 16.67
C SER A 77 -6.98 1.66 15.53
N LYS A 78 -5.78 1.74 14.92
CA LYS A 78 -5.43 0.94 13.74
C LYS A 78 -3.95 0.61 13.66
N ARG A 79 -3.68 -0.55 13.06
CA ARG A 79 -2.34 -0.90 12.57
C ARG A 79 -2.45 -1.18 11.07
N LEU A 80 -1.61 -0.50 10.31
CA LEU A 80 -1.51 -0.69 8.88
C LEU A 80 -0.10 -1.19 8.58
N VAL A 81 0.02 -2.22 7.75
CA VAL A 81 1.31 -2.81 7.39
C VAL A 81 1.37 -2.91 5.87
N ALA A 82 2.40 -2.33 5.29
CA ALA A 82 2.77 -2.52 3.89
C ALA A 82 3.84 -3.59 3.81
N VAL A 83 3.71 -4.50 2.84
CA VAL A 83 4.63 -5.61 2.63
C VAL A 83 4.98 -5.68 1.17
N TRP A 84 6.27 -5.72 0.86
CA TRP A 84 6.76 -5.92 -0.51
C TRP A 84 7.98 -6.83 -0.52
N ARG A 85 8.27 -7.39 -1.70
CA ARG A 85 9.37 -8.29 -1.96
C ARG A 85 10.00 -7.90 -3.29
N LEU A 86 11.32 -7.94 -3.38
CA LEU A 86 12.03 -7.83 -4.65
C LEU A 86 12.19 -9.20 -5.30
N ALA A 87 12.53 -10.21 -4.51
CA ALA A 87 12.63 -11.61 -4.92
C ALA A 87 12.22 -12.57 -3.78
N GLY A 88 12.41 -13.88 -3.99
CA GLY A 88 12.25 -14.90 -2.94
C GLY A 88 10.87 -15.53 -2.84
N LYS A 89 10.56 -16.09 -1.66
CA LYS A 89 9.39 -16.96 -1.44
C LYS A 89 8.07 -16.20 -1.60
N ASN A 90 7.08 -16.84 -2.21
CA ASN A 90 5.69 -16.34 -2.36
C ASN A 90 4.88 -16.24 -1.07
N LYS A 91 5.51 -16.37 0.09
CA LYS A 91 4.87 -16.31 1.41
C LYS A 91 5.75 -15.50 2.35
N VAL A 92 5.14 -14.57 3.07
CA VAL A 92 5.78 -13.76 4.12
C VAL A 92 5.09 -14.06 5.43
N ARG A 93 5.85 -14.37 6.48
CA ARG A 93 5.32 -14.51 7.84
C ARG A 93 5.49 -13.17 8.56
N LEU A 94 4.39 -12.63 9.06
CA LEU A 94 4.40 -11.37 9.80
C LEU A 94 4.06 -11.66 11.27
N PRO A 95 4.95 -11.33 12.23
CA PRO A 95 4.64 -11.42 13.65
C PRO A 95 3.80 -10.20 14.06
N VAL A 96 2.50 -10.26 13.76
CA VAL A 96 1.54 -9.20 14.11
C VAL A 96 0.59 -9.68 15.20
N VAL A 97 0.33 -8.81 16.17
CA VAL A 97 -0.76 -9.02 17.15
C VAL A 97 -2.12 -8.86 16.47
N ASN A 98 -3.12 -9.59 16.94
CA ASN A 98 -4.50 -9.56 16.43
C ASN A 98 -4.66 -9.95 14.95
N ALA A 99 -3.84 -10.90 14.48
CA ALA A 99 -3.90 -11.45 13.11
C ALA A 99 -5.30 -11.94 12.69
N ALA A 100 -6.16 -12.28 13.66
CA ALA A 100 -7.55 -12.67 13.43
C ALA A 100 -8.38 -11.59 12.68
N THR A 101 -8.07 -10.31 12.86
CA THR A 101 -8.82 -9.20 12.24
C THR A 101 -8.14 -8.62 11.00
N ALA A 102 -6.97 -9.16 10.63
CA ALA A 102 -6.20 -8.67 9.50
C ALA A 102 -6.94 -8.87 8.17
N LYS A 103 -6.94 -7.83 7.33
CA LYS A 103 -7.51 -7.85 5.97
C LYS A 103 -6.62 -7.07 5.00
N ILE A 104 -6.60 -7.51 3.75
CA ILE A 104 -5.95 -6.78 2.66
C ILE A 104 -6.83 -5.60 2.29
N ILE A 105 -6.29 -4.39 2.35
CA ILE A 105 -7.00 -3.18 1.91
C ILE A 105 -6.58 -2.73 0.50
N TYR A 106 -5.39 -3.12 0.06
CA TYR A 106 -4.84 -2.88 -1.27
C TYR A 106 -3.55 -3.71 -1.46
N PRO A 107 -3.25 -4.19 -2.68
CA PRO A 107 -4.15 -4.35 -3.81
C PRO A 107 -5.08 -5.56 -3.62
N THR A 108 -6.31 -5.52 -4.13
CA THR A 108 -7.33 -6.57 -3.92
C THR A 108 -7.46 -7.55 -5.08
N ASN A 109 -6.83 -7.29 -6.22
CA ASN A 109 -7.00 -8.01 -7.47
C ASN A 109 -5.68 -8.59 -8.03
N LEU A 110 -4.72 -8.90 -7.13
CA LEU A 110 -3.43 -9.51 -7.49
C LEU A 110 -3.27 -10.92 -6.92
N SER A 111 -4.38 -11.62 -6.65
CA SER A 111 -4.39 -12.98 -6.07
C SER A 111 -3.59 -13.11 -4.75
N ILE A 112 -3.51 -12.02 -3.99
CA ILE A 112 -2.85 -11.98 -2.68
C ILE A 112 -3.86 -12.44 -1.63
N SER A 113 -3.42 -13.33 -0.74
CA SER A 113 -4.26 -13.85 0.34
C SER A 113 -3.52 -13.83 1.69
N ILE A 114 -4.29 -13.70 2.77
CA ILE A 114 -3.79 -13.80 4.14
C ILE A 114 -4.14 -15.19 4.66
N LYS A 115 -3.11 -15.99 4.97
CA LYS A 115 -3.30 -17.23 5.74
C LYS A 115 -3.06 -16.92 7.21
N LYS A 116 -4.11 -17.01 8.02
CA LYS A 116 -4.02 -16.83 9.47
C LYS A 116 -3.45 -18.10 10.09
N MET A 117 -2.35 -17.96 10.82
CA MET A 117 -1.84 -19.01 11.70
C MET A 117 -2.06 -18.51 13.13
N LEU A 118 -3.03 -19.10 13.82
CA LEU A 118 -3.20 -18.87 15.25
C LEU A 118 -2.01 -19.52 15.95
N LYS A 119 -1.33 -18.78 16.83
CA LYS A 119 -0.50 -19.42 17.84
C LYS A 119 -1.47 -20.15 18.76
N VAL A 120 -1.43 -21.48 18.74
CA VAL A 120 -1.88 -22.29 19.87
C VAL A 120 -0.85 -21.97 20.96
N LEU A 121 -1.29 -21.26 22.00
CA LEU A 121 -0.52 -21.07 23.23
C LEU A 121 -0.64 -22.33 24.07
#